data_AF-A0A2G9TZ55-F1
#
_entry.id   AF-A0A2G9TZ55-F1
#
_cell.length_a   1.000
_cell.length_b   1.000
_cell.length_c   1.000
_cell.angle_alpha   90.00
_cell.angle_beta   90.00
_cell.angle_gamma   90.00
#
_symmetry.space_group_name_H-M   'P 1'
#
loop_
_entity.id
_entity.type
_entity.pdbx_description
1 polymer ?
#
loop_
_entity_poly.entity_id
_entity_poly.type
_entity_poly.pdbx_seq_one_letter_code
_entity_poly.pdbx_strand_id
1 'polypeptide(L)'
;MTPILLAILLSVLVNGETHSGLSVIEVNKKHNVHHLLYQGDIVVSREHAEQIASGRKIADGVDGRRSKRQAMNWNAWPSVLWVEGVSYYFDSSIPEQTKNAFRDAAKQWESHTCINFTENSSGEVYHI
;
A
#
# COMPACT_ATOMS: atom_id res chain seq x y z
N MET A 1 14.50 3.49 9.04
CA MET A 1 14.20 4.64 8.14
C MET A 1 12.93 4.25 7.39
N THR A 2 11.78 4.55 8.00
CA THR A 2 10.47 3.98 7.69
C THR A 2 9.60 5.01 6.97
N PRO A 3 9.31 4.84 5.66
CA PRO A 3 8.23 5.57 5.04
C PRO A 3 7.34 4.63 4.20
N ILE A 4 6.77 3.59 4.82
CA ILE A 4 5.75 2.76 4.18
C ILE A 4 4.45 2.74 5.02
N LEU A 5 4.52 2.89 6.34
CA LEU A 5 3.32 2.83 7.18
C LEU A 5 2.38 4.05 7.10
N LEU A 6 2.81 5.20 6.58
CA LEU A 6 2.00 6.43 6.70
C LEU A 6 0.85 6.54 5.67
N ALA A 7 0.89 5.80 4.55
CA ALA A 7 -0.13 5.92 3.51
C ALA A 7 -1.40 5.10 3.78
N ILE A 8 -1.28 3.96 4.45
CA ILE A 8 -2.44 3.11 4.80
C ILE A 8 -3.17 3.66 6.03
N LEU A 9 -2.41 4.22 6.98
CA LEU A 9 -2.95 4.71 8.26
C LEU A 9 -3.79 5.99 8.16
N LEU A 10 -3.59 6.84 7.14
CA LEU A 10 -4.36 8.09 7.03
C LEU A 10 -5.81 7.87 6.55
N SER A 11 -6.12 6.73 5.94
CA SER A 11 -7.49 6.42 5.49
C SER A 11 -8.44 6.04 6.63
N VAL A 12 -7.89 5.68 7.80
CA VAL A 12 -8.68 5.14 8.91
C VAL A 12 -8.65 6.05 10.15
N LEU A 13 -7.93 7.18 10.10
CA LEU A 13 -7.81 8.14 11.20
C LEU A 13 -8.72 9.37 11.10
N VAL A 14 -9.65 9.42 10.16
CA VAL A 14 -10.68 10.47 10.17
C VAL A 14 -11.84 9.96 11.01
N ASN A 15 -11.77 10.33 12.30
CA ASN A 15 -12.80 10.56 13.32
C ASN A 15 -14.20 9.98 13.06
N GLY A 16 -14.85 9.50 14.12
CA GLY A 16 -16.24 9.01 14.17
C GLY A 16 -17.33 10.05 13.81
N GLU A 17 -17.20 10.70 12.66
CA GLU A 17 -18.27 11.29 11.90
C GLU A 17 -18.58 10.35 10.74
N THR A 18 -19.72 9.68 10.84
CA THR A 18 -20.37 9.08 9.68
C THR A 18 -20.50 10.14 8.58
N HIS A 19 -20.12 9.77 7.34
CA HIS A 19 -20.25 10.54 6.09
C HIS A 19 -19.10 11.45 5.67
N SER A 20 -17.96 10.85 5.30
CA SER A 20 -17.26 11.41 4.15
C SER A 20 -16.99 10.26 3.19
N GLY A 21 -17.83 10.09 2.18
CA GLY A 21 -17.58 9.23 1.02
C GLY A 21 -16.44 9.76 0.15
N LEU A 22 -15.44 10.37 0.77
CA LEU A 22 -14.26 10.91 0.13
C LEU A 22 -13.35 9.74 -0.22
N SER A 23 -12.87 9.77 -1.46
CA SER A 23 -11.81 8.90 -1.92
C SER A 23 -10.51 9.16 -1.15
N VAL A 24 -9.63 8.17 -1.11
CA VAL A 24 -8.26 8.29 -0.57
C VAL A 24 -7.53 9.50 -1.17
N ILE A 25 -7.74 9.76 -2.47
CA ILE A 25 -7.14 10.90 -3.17
C ILE A 25 -7.64 12.23 -2.59
N GLU A 26 -8.95 12.35 -2.30
CA GLU A 26 -9.51 13.56 -1.70
C GLU A 26 -9.03 13.79 -0.28
N VAL A 27 -8.89 12.71 0.51
CA VAL A 27 -8.26 12.77 1.83
C VAL A 27 -6.82 13.30 1.71
N ASN A 28 -6.00 12.69 0.85
CA ASN A 28 -4.61 13.11 0.65
C ASN A 28 -4.46 14.52 0.05
N LYS A 29 -5.43 14.97 -0.76
CA LYS A 29 -5.51 16.36 -1.25
C LYS A 29 -5.81 17.32 -0.12
N LYS A 30 -6.78 17.01 0.75
CA LYS A 30 -7.16 17.83 1.90
C LYS A 30 -5.99 18.03 2.87
N HIS A 31 -5.14 17.02 3.01
CA HIS A 31 -3.91 17.09 3.82
C HIS A 31 -2.69 17.66 3.07
N ASN A 32 -2.86 18.11 1.82
CA ASN A 32 -1.81 18.65 0.96
C ASN A 32 -0.59 17.72 0.80
N VAL A 33 -0.79 16.40 0.82
CA VAL A 33 0.29 15.41 0.60
C VAL A 33 0.20 14.75 -0.77
N HIS A 34 -0.93 14.88 -1.47
CA HIS A 34 -1.17 14.20 -2.75
C HIS A 34 -0.10 14.47 -3.82
N HIS A 35 0.54 15.65 -3.81
CA HIS A 35 1.55 16.03 -4.80
C HIS A 35 2.91 15.36 -4.55
N LEU A 36 3.13 14.83 -3.34
CA LEU A 36 4.31 14.04 -2.96
C LEU A 36 4.11 12.55 -3.26
N LEU A 37 2.89 12.13 -3.60
CA LEU A 37 2.50 10.75 -3.78
C LEU A 37 2.24 10.46 -5.25
N TYR A 38 2.78 9.35 -5.76
CA TYR A 38 2.44 8.89 -7.09
C TYR A 38 0.97 8.45 -7.13
N GLN A 39 0.24 8.89 -8.17
CA GLN A 39 -1.22 8.71 -8.28
C GLN A 39 -2.04 9.22 -7.09
N GLY A 40 -1.43 10.01 -6.20
CA GLY A 40 -2.08 10.63 -5.05
C GLY A 40 -2.12 9.77 -3.79
N ASP A 41 -1.66 8.52 -3.82
CA ASP A 41 -1.73 7.58 -2.67
C ASP A 41 -0.55 6.60 -2.54
N ILE A 42 0.42 6.59 -3.46
CA ILE A 42 1.57 5.67 -3.43
C ILE A 42 2.86 6.43 -3.11
N VAL A 43 3.55 6.00 -2.05
CA VAL A 43 4.94 6.41 -1.78
C VAL A 43 5.86 5.57 -2.66
N VAL A 44 6.69 6.23 -3.48
CA VAL A 44 7.56 5.57 -4.45
C VAL A 44 9.02 5.84 -4.10
N SER A 45 9.84 4.79 -4.01
CA SER A 45 11.29 4.94 -3.88
C SER A 45 11.88 5.54 -5.15
N ARG A 46 13.02 6.22 -5.05
CA ARG A 46 13.68 6.80 -6.23
C ARG A 46 13.92 5.78 -7.34
N GLU A 47 14.42 4.60 -6.97
CA GLU A 47 14.69 3.51 -7.92
C GLU A 47 13.43 3.02 -8.63
N HIS A 48 12.31 2.87 -7.90
CA HIS A 48 11.03 2.49 -8.49
C HIS A 48 10.46 3.60 -9.38
N ALA A 49 10.66 4.88 -9.03
CA ALA A 49 10.22 6.01 -9.86
C ALA A 49 10.96 6.06 -11.20
N GLU A 50 12.28 5.85 -11.18
CA GLU A 50 13.12 5.78 -12.38
C GLU A 50 12.69 4.62 -13.29
N GLN A 51 12.30 3.48 -12.71
CA GLN A 51 11.76 2.35 -13.45
C GLN A 51 10.36 2.58 -14.02
N ILE A 52 9.47 3.23 -13.28
CA ILE A 52 8.15 3.60 -13.82
C ILE A 52 8.32 4.55 -15.02
N ALA A 53 9.28 5.49 -14.92
CA ALA A 53 9.61 6.39 -16.01
C ALA A 53 10.23 5.66 -17.22
N SER A 54 11.04 4.62 -16.99
CA SER A 54 11.67 3.83 -18.07
C SER A 54 10.74 2.78 -18.67
N GLY A 55 9.92 2.09 -17.86
CA GLY A 55 8.93 1.10 -18.29
C GLY A 55 7.81 1.71 -19.13
N ARG A 56 7.47 3.00 -18.91
CA ARG A 56 6.61 3.77 -19.83
C ARG A 56 7.19 3.83 -21.24
N LYS A 57 8.51 3.93 -21.39
CA LYS A 57 9.17 3.94 -22.72
C LYS A 57 9.10 2.59 -23.45
N ILE A 58 8.93 1.48 -22.71
CA ILE A 58 8.80 0.12 -23.29
C ILE A 58 7.34 -0.22 -23.60
N ALA A 59 6.40 0.28 -22.79
CA ALA A 59 4.96 0.09 -22.99
C ALA A 59 4.38 0.88 -24.18
N ASP A 60 5.04 1.97 -24.59
CA ASP A 60 4.80 2.65 -25.88
C ASP A 60 5.50 1.92 -27.03
N GLY A 61 5.54 0.58 -26.98
CA GLY A 61 6.05 -0.24 -28.07
C GLY A 61 5.14 -0.12 -29.29
N VAL A 62 5.62 0.61 -30.31
CA VAL A 62 5.46 0.52 -31.79
C VAL A 62 4.06 0.27 -32.41
N ASP A 63 3.08 -0.31 -31.72
CA ASP A 63 1.88 -0.92 -32.28
C ASP A 63 0.55 -0.46 -31.64
N GLY A 64 0.56 0.59 -30.79
CA GLY A 64 -0.66 1.22 -30.27
C GLY A 64 -1.52 0.36 -29.34
N ARG A 65 -1.07 -0.83 -28.94
CA ARG A 65 -1.78 -1.68 -27.97
C ARG A 65 -1.49 -1.23 -26.55
N ARG A 66 -2.52 -0.73 -25.87
CA ARG A 66 -2.49 -0.41 -24.43
C ARG A 66 -1.90 -1.59 -23.65
N SER A 67 -0.72 -1.42 -23.05
CA SER A 67 -0.17 -2.45 -22.16
C SER A 67 -1.13 -2.66 -20.99
N LYS A 68 -1.43 -3.93 -20.68
CA LYS A 68 -2.21 -4.26 -19.49
C LYS A 68 -1.45 -3.69 -18.29
N ARG A 69 -2.15 -2.94 -17.41
CA ARG A 69 -1.61 -2.54 -16.10
C ARG A 69 -1.15 -3.81 -15.40
N GLN A 70 0.16 -3.99 -15.27
CA GLN A 70 0.72 -5.17 -14.63
C GLN A 70 0.74 -4.94 -13.12
N ALA A 71 0.49 -6.00 -12.35
CA ALA A 71 1.11 -6.12 -11.04
C ALA A 71 2.64 -6.04 -11.22
N MET A 72 3.37 -5.59 -10.19
CA MET A 72 4.83 -5.49 -10.26
C MET A 72 5.44 -6.77 -10.83
N ASN A 73 6.41 -6.64 -11.76
CA ASN A 73 7.02 -7.81 -12.39
C ASN A 73 7.83 -8.59 -11.35
N TRP A 74 7.25 -9.68 -10.85
CA TRP A 74 7.83 -10.53 -9.80
C TRP A 74 9.22 -11.08 -10.16
N ASN A 75 9.46 -11.39 -11.44
CA ASN A 75 10.74 -11.89 -11.92
C ASN A 75 11.86 -10.84 -11.83
N ALA A 76 11.49 -9.55 -11.91
CA ALA A 76 12.45 -8.46 -11.83
C ALA A 76 12.79 -8.09 -10.38
N TRP A 77 11.87 -8.35 -9.43
CA TRP A 77 11.99 -7.90 -8.04
C TRP A 77 11.43 -8.91 -7.03
N PRO A 78 12.01 -10.12 -6.93
CA PRO A 78 11.51 -11.14 -6.00
C PRO A 78 11.62 -10.70 -4.53
N SER A 79 12.56 -9.79 -4.21
CA SER A 79 12.78 -9.29 -2.85
C SER A 79 11.71 -8.35 -2.31
N VAL A 80 10.80 -7.86 -3.16
CA VAL A 80 9.72 -6.94 -2.73
C VAL A 80 8.40 -7.66 -2.43
N LEU A 81 8.40 -9.00 -2.54
CA LEU A 81 7.23 -9.83 -2.28
C LEU A 81 7.16 -10.23 -0.81
N TRP A 82 5.93 -10.28 -0.30
CA TRP A 82 5.59 -10.84 1.01
C TRP A 82 5.51 -12.37 0.93
N VAL A 83 6.66 -13.02 0.76
CA VAL A 83 6.73 -14.48 0.54
C VAL A 83 6.27 -15.27 1.77
N GLU A 84 6.61 -14.78 2.97
CA GLU A 84 6.27 -15.41 4.25
C GLU A 84 5.00 -14.82 4.88
N GLY A 85 4.22 -14.05 4.10
CA GLY A 85 3.10 -13.26 4.59
C GLY A 85 3.51 -11.87 5.06
N VAL A 86 2.56 -11.18 5.68
CA VAL A 86 2.68 -9.78 6.10
C VAL A 86 2.69 -9.70 7.62
N SER A 87 3.83 -9.37 8.20
CA SER A 87 3.91 -9.00 9.62
C SER A 87 3.55 -7.52 9.80
N TYR A 88 2.77 -7.21 10.83
CA TYR A 88 2.35 -5.83 11.12
C TYR A 88 2.26 -5.57 12.62
N TYR A 89 2.27 -4.29 12.99
CA TYR A 89 1.95 -3.81 14.33
C TYR A 89 1.14 -2.52 14.22
N PHE A 90 0.35 -2.21 15.26
CA PHE A 90 -0.31 -0.92 15.36
C PHE A 90 0.47 0.02 16.26
N ASP A 91 0.72 1.24 15.76
CA ASP A 91 1.20 2.31 16.61
C ASP A 91 0.16 2.63 17.71
N SER A 92 0.63 3.08 18.88
CA SER A 92 -0.24 3.38 20.02
C SER A 92 -1.19 4.55 19.75
N SER A 93 -0.86 5.43 18.81
CA SER A 93 -1.70 6.56 18.38
C SER A 93 -2.95 6.14 17.58
N ILE A 94 -3.06 4.87 17.18
CA ILE A 94 -4.13 4.39 16.32
C ILE A 94 -5.39 4.04 17.14
N PRO A 95 -6.57 4.61 16.81
CA PRO A 95 -7.85 4.29 17.45
C PRO A 95 -8.23 2.82 17.31
N GLU A 96 -8.92 2.27 18.32
CA GLU A 96 -9.29 0.86 18.29
C GLU A 96 -10.27 0.51 17.16
N GLN A 97 -11.16 1.44 16.82
CA GLN A 97 -12.07 1.28 15.67
C GLN A 97 -11.28 1.08 14.36
N THR A 98 -10.19 1.83 14.18
CA THR A 98 -9.30 1.73 13.04
C THR A 98 -8.58 0.39 12.98
N LYS A 99 -8.07 -0.07 14.14
CA LYS A 99 -7.41 -1.38 14.23
C LYS A 99 -8.36 -2.51 13.88
N ASN A 100 -9.60 -2.45 14.36
CA ASN A 100 -10.62 -3.45 14.05
C ASN A 100 -10.98 -3.47 12.57
N ALA A 101 -11.18 -2.30 11.94
CA ALA A 101 -11.41 -2.22 10.50
C ALA A 101 -10.26 -2.83 9.68
N PHE A 102 -9.00 -2.59 10.09
CA PHE A 102 -7.85 -3.23 9.46
C PHE A 102 -7.86 -4.76 9.64
N ARG A 103 -8.10 -5.25 10.86
CA ARG A 103 -8.16 -6.70 11.16
C ARG A 103 -9.25 -7.40 10.35
N ASP A 104 -10.41 -6.78 10.17
CA ASP A 104 -11.50 -7.32 9.35
C ASP A 104 -11.14 -7.36 7.86
N ALA A 105 -10.43 -6.33 7.37
CA ALA A 105 -9.91 -6.32 6.00
C ALA A 105 -8.83 -7.40 5.80
N ALA A 106 -7.90 -7.56 6.75
CA ALA A 106 -6.87 -8.59 6.72
C ALA A 106 -7.49 -9.99 6.65
N LYS A 107 -8.49 -10.29 7.48
CA LYS A 107 -9.22 -11.58 7.44
C LYS A 107 -9.90 -11.84 6.10
N GLN A 108 -10.45 -10.81 5.46
CA GLN A 108 -11.03 -10.94 4.11
C GLN A 108 -9.95 -11.28 3.06
N TRP A 109 -8.75 -10.73 3.20
CA TRP A 109 -7.63 -11.12 2.33
C TRP A 109 -7.20 -12.56 2.57
N GLU A 110 -7.08 -12.98 3.83
CA GLU A 110 -6.71 -14.36 4.21
C GLU A 110 -7.74 -15.39 3.72
N SER A 111 -9.04 -15.06 3.70
CA SER A 111 -10.08 -15.99 3.23
C SER A 111 -10.09 -16.20 1.72
N HIS A 112 -9.43 -15.33 0.95
CA HIS A 112 -9.47 -15.33 -0.51
C HIS A 112 -8.10 -15.43 -1.18
N THR A 113 -7.02 -15.45 -0.39
CA THR A 113 -5.64 -15.53 -0.88
C THR A 113 -4.82 -16.47 0.01
N CYS A 114 -3.60 -16.80 -0.43
CA CYS A 114 -2.63 -17.54 0.39
C CYS A 114 -1.72 -16.62 1.22
N ILE A 115 -2.09 -15.34 1.39
CA ILE A 115 -1.33 -14.38 2.18
C ILE A 115 -1.86 -14.42 3.61
N ASN A 116 -0.96 -14.61 4.57
CA ASN A 116 -1.26 -14.55 6.01
C ASN A 116 -0.83 -13.20 6.58
N PHE A 117 -1.58 -12.67 7.55
CA PHE A 117 -1.29 -11.44 8.27
C PHE A 117 -1.01 -11.75 9.74
N THR A 118 0.17 -11.35 10.22
CA THR A 118 0.59 -11.64 11.61
C THR A 118 0.80 -10.34 12.39
N GLU A 119 -0.02 -10.12 13.41
CA GLU A 119 0.18 -9.03 14.37
C GLU A 119 1.28 -9.41 15.36
N ASN A 120 2.36 -8.63 15.43
CA ASN A 120 3.40 -8.81 16.45
C ASN A 120 3.94 -7.44 16.91
N SER A 121 4.83 -7.42 17.91
CA SER A 121 5.29 -6.17 18.52
C SER A 121 6.30 -5.38 17.68
N SER A 122 6.96 -5.99 16.68
CA SER A 122 7.98 -5.34 15.84
C SER A 122 7.52 -5.10 14.40
N GLY A 123 6.44 -5.75 13.95
CA GLY A 123 6.06 -5.84 12.54
C GLY A 123 7.05 -6.61 11.67
N GLU A 124 7.97 -7.38 12.26
CA GLU A 124 8.99 -8.12 11.52
C GLU A 124 8.55 -9.57 11.28
N VAL A 125 9.08 -10.18 10.23
CA VAL A 125 8.93 -11.62 9.99
C VAL A 125 10.02 -12.34 10.77
N TYR A 126 9.63 -13.26 11.65
CA TYR A 126 10.59 -14.12 12.33
C TYR A 126 10.87 -15.34 11.46
N HIS A 127 12.06 -15.39 10.87
CA HIS A 127 12.55 -16.60 10.20
C HIS A 127 12.91 -17.64 11.28
N ILE A 128 12.12 -18.72 11.35
CA ILE A 128 12.37 -19.86 12.25
C ILE A 128 13.18 -20.92 11.51
#